data_AF-U1QHN1-F1
#
_entry.id   AF-U1QHN1-F1
#
_cell.length_a   1.000
_cell.length_b   1.000
_cell.length_c   1.000
_cell.angle_alpha   90.00
_cell.angle_beta   90.00
_cell.angle_gamma   90.00
#
_symmetry.space_group_name_H-M   'P 1'
#
loop_
_entity.id
_entity.type
_entity.pdbx_description
1 polymer ?
#
loop_
_entity_poly.entity_id
_entity_poly.type
_entity_poly.pdbx_seq_one_letter_code
_entity_poly.pdbx_strand_id
1 'polypeptide(L)'
;QASAPTSNSTGGSDGSTGSPGGSSSSTGSTGSPGGSNGGSQSDAPQGLESFYNQTIDWKDCSDGTASFQCGTVTVPLDYDHPDGRTITIALKKLPASDGNAEHGSLFLNPGGPGGSGVEAMTSAPRVSEELRAAYDIIGFDPR
;
A
#
# COMPACT_ATOMS: atom_id res chain seq x y z
N GLN A 1 -26.65 31.47 -22.59
CA GLN A 1 -27.85 32.06 -21.95
C GLN A 1 -27.63 31.97 -20.45
N ALA A 2 -26.92 32.94 -19.89
CA ALA A 2 -26.73 33.09 -18.45
C ALA A 2 -27.70 34.17 -17.99
N SER A 3 -28.56 33.85 -17.03
CA SER A 3 -29.42 34.81 -16.36
C SER A 3 -29.47 34.46 -14.87
N ALA A 4 -28.69 35.17 -14.07
CA ALA A 4 -29.15 35.62 -12.75
C ALA A 4 -29.96 36.92 -12.98
N PRO A 5 -30.81 37.41 -12.04
CA PRO A 5 -30.25 38.19 -10.94
C PRO A 5 -31.07 38.25 -9.60
N THR A 6 -30.30 38.41 -8.50
CA THR A 6 -30.42 39.36 -7.35
C THR A 6 -31.70 39.57 -6.52
N SER A 7 -31.50 39.58 -5.18
CA SER A 7 -31.73 40.70 -4.21
C SER A 7 -32.29 40.19 -2.88
N ASN A 8 -32.08 40.73 -1.67
CA ASN A 8 -31.17 41.69 -1.03
C ASN A 8 -31.57 41.74 0.49
N SER A 9 -30.74 42.31 1.36
CA SER A 9 -31.08 42.99 2.66
C SER A 9 -31.25 42.13 3.94
N THR A 10 -30.89 42.50 5.20
CA THR A 10 -30.16 43.62 5.87
C THR A 10 -30.09 43.33 7.39
N GLY A 11 -29.03 43.75 8.10
CA GLY A 11 -28.99 44.17 9.53
C GLY A 11 -28.95 43.06 10.60
N GLY A 12 -28.28 43.14 11.76
CA GLY A 12 -27.53 44.15 12.53
C GLY A 12 -27.24 43.51 13.92
N SER A 13 -26.00 43.50 14.40
CA SER A 13 -25.45 44.27 15.55
C SER A 13 -25.77 43.77 16.98
N ASP A 14 -24.70 43.66 17.78
CA ASP A 14 -24.54 43.67 19.26
C ASP A 14 -23.66 42.48 19.71
N GLY A 15 -22.57 42.59 20.48
CA GLY A 15 -21.94 43.69 21.19
C GLY A 15 -21.21 43.13 22.43
N SER A 16 -19.91 43.44 22.60
CA SER A 16 -19.13 43.42 23.86
C SER A 16 -18.77 42.04 24.48
N THR A 17 -17.62 41.74 25.10
CA THR A 17 -16.47 42.51 25.63
C THR A 17 -15.43 41.49 26.15
N GLY A 18 -14.12 41.80 26.11
CA GLY A 18 -13.12 41.15 26.98
C GLY A 18 -11.73 40.91 26.37
N SER A 19 -10.79 41.82 26.63
CA SER A 19 -9.34 41.57 26.69
C SER A 19 -8.93 41.66 28.18
N PRO A 20 -7.71 41.28 28.65
CA PRO A 20 -6.45 41.15 27.89
C PRO A 20 -5.50 39.99 28.32
N GLY A 21 -4.38 39.85 27.62
CA GLY A 21 -3.10 39.49 28.26
C GLY A 21 -2.34 38.30 27.65
N GLY A 22 -1.07 38.52 27.33
CA GLY A 22 -0.08 37.43 27.24
C GLY A 22 0.84 37.49 26.03
N SER A 23 1.92 38.25 26.13
CA SER A 23 3.07 38.20 25.22
C SER A 23 3.74 36.82 25.22
N SER A 24 4.12 36.29 24.06
CA SER A 24 5.41 35.60 23.87
C SER A 24 5.67 35.37 22.39
N SER A 25 6.66 36.09 21.87
CA SER A 25 7.35 35.79 20.62
C SER A 25 8.16 34.49 20.80
N SER A 26 7.91 33.49 19.96
CA SER A 26 8.82 32.35 19.79
C SER A 26 9.05 32.07 18.32
N THR A 27 10.30 32.27 17.93
CA THR A 27 10.95 32.03 16.66
C THR A 27 10.67 30.61 16.14
N GLY A 28 9.98 30.49 15.01
CA GLY A 28 9.74 29.22 14.32
C GLY A 28 10.86 28.96 13.31
N SER A 29 11.77 28.05 13.65
CA SER A 29 12.87 27.60 12.79
C SER A 29 12.37 27.02 11.47
N THR A 30 12.91 27.54 10.37
CA THR A 30 12.86 26.94 9.03
C THR A 30 13.64 25.63 9.03
N GLY A 31 12.92 24.50 9.10
CA GLY A 31 13.45 23.18 8.78
C GLY A 31 13.18 22.85 7.32
N SER A 32 14.22 22.70 6.51
CA SER A 32 14.14 22.17 5.15
C SER A 32 13.51 20.77 5.13
N PRO A 33 12.65 20.41 4.16
CA PRO A 33 12.26 19.03 3.99
C PRO A 33 13.45 18.26 3.40
N GLY A 34 14.04 17.40 4.24
CA GLY A 34 14.96 16.36 3.81
C GLY A 34 14.25 15.33 2.94
N GLY A 35 15.00 14.75 2.00
CA GLY A 35 14.52 13.99 0.86
C GLY A 35 13.53 12.86 1.16
N SER A 36 12.59 12.72 0.22
CA SER A 36 11.68 11.59 0.10
C SER A 36 12.45 10.31 -0.20
N ASN A 37 12.83 9.56 0.83
CA ASN A 37 13.18 8.15 0.66
C ASN A 37 11.88 7.32 0.67
N GLY A 38 11.80 6.39 -0.28
CA GLY A 38 10.60 5.70 -0.70
C GLY A 38 9.85 4.93 0.37
N GLY A 39 8.56 4.71 0.09
CA GLY A 39 7.65 3.76 0.71
C GLY A 39 7.72 3.71 2.23
N SER A 40 6.90 4.51 2.92
CA SER A 40 6.69 4.34 4.36
C SER A 40 6.24 2.90 4.64
N GLN A 41 7.16 2.05 5.11
CA GLN A 41 6.79 0.89 5.89
C GLN A 41 6.01 1.45 7.06
N SER A 42 4.69 1.29 7.04
CA SER A 42 3.88 1.51 8.23
C SER A 42 4.45 0.63 9.34
N ASP A 43 4.67 1.20 10.53
CA ASP A 43 5.15 0.44 11.67
C ASP A 43 4.28 -0.82 11.86
N ALA A 44 4.93 -1.97 11.99
CA ALA A 44 4.22 -3.22 12.22
C ALA A 44 3.48 -3.17 13.57
N PRO A 45 2.28 -3.76 13.70
CA PRO A 45 1.59 -3.82 14.98
C PRO A 45 2.45 -4.55 16.02
N GLN A 46 2.32 -4.12 17.28
CA GLN A 46 3.10 -4.69 18.38
C GLN A 46 2.91 -6.21 18.47
N GLY A 47 4.01 -6.96 18.45
CA GLY A 47 4.01 -8.43 18.53
C GLY A 47 3.87 -9.13 17.16
N LEU A 48 3.74 -8.40 16.06
CA LEU A 48 3.68 -8.95 14.69
C LEU A 48 4.90 -8.59 13.84
N GLU A 49 5.90 -7.92 14.41
CA GLU A 49 7.06 -7.39 13.69
C GLU A 49 7.81 -8.46 12.89
N SER A 50 7.90 -9.67 13.45
CA SER A 50 8.55 -10.82 12.79
C SER A 50 7.83 -11.25 11.52
N PHE A 51 6.50 -11.08 11.45
CA PHE A 51 5.71 -11.40 10.26
C PHE A 51 5.71 -10.27 9.23
N TYR A 52 5.77 -9.01 9.65
CA TYR A 52 5.72 -7.86 8.75
C TYR A 52 7.08 -7.49 8.16
N ASN A 53 8.18 -7.79 8.86
CA ASN A 53 9.55 -7.50 8.41
C ASN A 53 10.24 -8.69 7.73
N GLN A 54 9.46 -9.64 7.20
CA GLN A 54 10.01 -10.78 6.48
C GLN A 54 10.59 -10.35 5.13
N THR A 55 11.77 -10.90 4.82
CA THR A 55 12.31 -10.90 3.45
C THR A 55 11.94 -12.21 2.78
N ILE A 56 11.37 -12.13 1.58
CA ILE A 56 11.02 -13.32 0.80
C ILE A 56 12.26 -13.83 0.08
N ASP A 57 12.59 -15.11 0.26
CA ASP A 57 13.61 -15.80 -0.50
C ASP A 57 13.04 -16.26 -1.86
N TRP A 58 13.11 -15.36 -2.85
CA TRP A 58 12.63 -15.64 -4.20
C TRP A 58 13.53 -16.65 -4.92
N LYS A 59 12.93 -17.71 -5.47
CA LYS A 59 13.59 -18.71 -6.32
C LYS A 59 13.01 -18.69 -7.73
N ASP A 60 13.83 -19.02 -8.72
CA ASP A 60 13.30 -19.26 -10.07
C ASP A 60 12.34 -20.45 -10.04
N CYS A 61 11.17 -20.25 -10.63
CA CYS A 61 10.16 -21.29 -10.85
C CYS A 61 9.54 -21.13 -12.25
N SER A 62 10.37 -20.73 -13.21
CA SER A 62 9.97 -20.51 -14.58
C SER A 62 9.38 -21.80 -15.17
N ASP A 63 8.22 -21.70 -15.83
CA ASP A 63 7.46 -22.86 -16.34
C ASP A 63 7.43 -22.94 -17.87
N GLY A 64 8.28 -22.16 -18.53
CA GLY A 64 8.35 -22.05 -20.00
C GLY A 64 7.32 -21.09 -20.61
N THR A 65 6.38 -20.56 -19.82
CA THR A 65 5.42 -19.54 -20.28
C THR A 65 5.85 -18.12 -19.91
N ALA A 66 6.51 -17.96 -18.77
CA ALA A 66 7.15 -16.72 -18.36
C ALA A 66 8.28 -16.98 -17.34
N SER A 67 9.13 -15.97 -17.12
CA SER A 67 10.20 -16.00 -16.14
C SER A 67 9.67 -15.69 -14.73
N PHE A 68 9.07 -16.69 -14.09
CA PHE A 68 8.47 -16.52 -12.78
C PHE A 68 9.48 -16.72 -11.64
N GLN A 69 9.23 -16.02 -10.54
CA GLN A 69 9.87 -16.25 -9.25
C GLN A 69 8.83 -16.72 -8.24
N CYS A 70 9.17 -17.69 -7.41
CA CYS A 70 8.30 -18.22 -6.37
C CYS A 70 8.93 -18.03 -5.00
N GLY A 71 8.09 -17.85 -4.00
CA GLY A 71 8.51 -17.65 -2.63
C GLY A 71 7.37 -17.93 -1.67
N THR A 72 7.64 -17.75 -0.38
CA THR A 72 6.63 -17.94 0.65
C THR A 72 6.75 -16.86 1.72
N VAL A 73 5.64 -16.60 2.42
CA VAL A 73 5.61 -15.79 3.64
C VAL A 73 4.95 -16.59 4.75
N THR A 74 5.43 -16.42 5.98
CA THR A 74 4.82 -17.04 7.16
C THR A 74 3.88 -16.05 7.83
N VAL A 75 2.71 -16.48 8.27
CA VAL A 75 1.76 -15.64 9.02
C VAL A 75 1.23 -16.40 10.22
N PRO A 76 0.78 -15.72 11.29
CA PRO A 76 0.15 -16.41 12.40
C PRO A 76 -1.21 -16.97 11.95
N LEU A 77 -1.54 -18.16 12.43
CA LEU A 77 -2.86 -18.75 12.21
C LEU A 77 -3.95 -17.93 12.92
N ASP A 78 -3.62 -17.44 14.11
CA ASP A 78 -4.46 -16.58 14.94
C ASP A 78 -3.67 -15.31 15.28
N TYR A 79 -4.15 -14.16 14.81
CA TYR A 79 -3.49 -12.86 15.02
C TYR A 79 -3.64 -12.34 16.46
N ASP A 80 -4.63 -12.83 17.23
CA ASP A 80 -4.77 -12.49 18.65
C ASP A 80 -3.78 -13.28 19.52
N HIS A 81 -3.25 -14.39 18.99
CA HIS A 81 -2.25 -15.24 19.63
C HIS A 81 -1.05 -15.47 18.68
N PRO A 82 -0.27 -14.41 18.37
CA PRO A 82 0.76 -14.45 17.32
C PRO A 82 1.93 -15.38 17.62
N ASP A 83 2.18 -15.70 18.89
CA ASP A 83 3.18 -16.69 19.34
C ASP A 83 2.72 -18.15 19.16
N GLY A 84 1.51 -18.36 18.65
CA GLY A 84 0.90 -19.66 18.43
C GLY A 84 1.35 -20.35 17.15
N ARG A 85 0.44 -21.13 16.54
CA ARG A 85 0.71 -21.82 15.28
C ARG A 85 0.83 -20.83 14.13
N THR A 86 1.71 -21.12 13.19
CA THR A 86 1.85 -20.37 11.95
C THR A 86 1.39 -21.19 10.74
N ILE A 87 1.12 -20.48 9.64
CA ILE A 87 0.88 -21.05 8.31
C ILE A 87 1.78 -20.35 7.30
N THR A 88 1.96 -20.98 6.14
CA THR A 88 2.75 -20.46 5.04
C THR A 88 1.85 -20.14 3.86
N ILE A 89 2.00 -18.94 3.30
CA ILE A 89 1.29 -18.48 2.11
C ILE A 89 2.26 -18.56 0.93
N ALA A 90 1.84 -19.26 -0.12
CA ALA A 90 2.60 -19.37 -1.36
C ALA A 90 2.44 -18.10 -2.22
N LEU A 91 3.53 -17.69 -2.86
CA LEU A 91 3.60 -16.53 -3.74
C LEU A 91 4.22 -16.93 -5.08
N LYS A 92 3.66 -16.41 -6.18
CA LYS A 92 4.26 -16.46 -7.51
C LYS A 92 4.30 -15.06 -8.10
N LYS A 93 5.49 -14.65 -8.52
CA LYS A 93 5.82 -13.32 -9.00
C LYS A 93 6.22 -13.39 -10.46
N LEU A 94 5.66 -12.51 -11.26
CA LEU A 94 6.17 -12.18 -12.58
C LEU A 94 6.85 -10.81 -12.49
N PRO A 95 8.19 -10.75 -12.54
CA PRO A 95 8.92 -9.50 -12.41
C PRO A 95 8.50 -8.48 -13.48
N ALA A 96 8.62 -7.20 -13.14
CA ALA A 96 8.47 -6.10 -14.08
C ALA A 96 9.34 -6.32 -15.33
N SER A 97 8.78 -6.06 -16.52
CA SER A 97 9.43 -6.39 -17.79
C SER A 97 10.62 -5.51 -18.13
N ASP A 98 10.71 -4.32 -17.56
CA ASP A 98 11.88 -3.43 -17.66
C ASP A 98 12.94 -3.73 -16.57
N GLY A 99 12.66 -4.68 -15.68
CA GLY A 99 13.50 -5.04 -14.55
C GLY A 99 13.44 -4.06 -13.38
N ASN A 100 12.62 -3.01 -13.47
CA ASN A 100 12.50 -1.96 -12.48
C ASN A 100 11.02 -1.68 -12.20
N ALA A 101 10.46 -2.41 -11.24
CA ALA A 101 9.10 -2.22 -10.74
C ALA A 101 8.93 -0.86 -10.03
N GLU A 102 8.98 0.24 -10.78
CA GLU A 102 9.04 1.62 -10.29
C GLU A 102 7.86 2.01 -9.40
N HIS A 103 6.72 1.34 -9.57
CA HIS A 103 5.52 1.56 -8.78
C HIS A 103 5.25 0.44 -7.76
N GLY A 104 6.15 -0.53 -7.65
CA GLY A 104 6.10 -1.61 -6.66
C GLY A 104 5.37 -2.86 -7.17
N SER A 105 4.54 -3.47 -6.32
CA SER A 105 3.86 -4.73 -6.63
C SER A 105 2.36 -4.56 -6.82
N LEU A 106 1.80 -5.25 -7.82
CA LEU A 106 0.37 -5.38 -8.04
C LEU A 106 -0.07 -6.80 -7.69
N PHE A 107 -0.94 -6.94 -6.68
CA PHE A 107 -1.46 -8.23 -6.24
C PHE A 107 -2.73 -8.61 -6.99
N LEU A 108 -2.76 -9.86 -7.47
CA LEU A 108 -3.91 -10.47 -8.14
C LEU A 108 -4.56 -11.51 -7.22
N ASN A 109 -5.88 -11.44 -7.11
CA ASN A 109 -6.71 -12.46 -6.49
C ASN A 109 -7.83 -12.84 -7.47
N PRO A 110 -7.87 -14.09 -7.99
CA PRO A 110 -8.84 -14.51 -9.00
C PRO A 110 -10.29 -14.57 -8.49
N GLY A 111 -10.51 -14.44 -7.18
CA GLY A 111 -11.83 -14.50 -6.56
C GLY A 111 -12.29 -15.92 -6.22
N GLY A 112 -13.61 -16.10 -6.09
CA GLY A 112 -14.19 -17.33 -5.54
C GLY A 112 -14.25 -17.29 -4.01
N PRO A 113 -14.17 -18.45 -3.37
CA PRO A 113 -13.08 -18.69 -2.43
C PRO A 113 -12.40 -20.04 -2.70
N GLY A 114 -11.16 -20.21 -2.21
CA GLY A 114 -10.38 -21.45 -2.38
C GLY A 114 -9.67 -21.59 -3.74
N GLY A 115 -9.75 -20.59 -4.61
CA GLY A 115 -8.94 -20.55 -5.83
C GLY A 115 -7.48 -20.19 -5.55
N SER A 116 -6.55 -20.84 -6.23
CA SER A 116 -5.12 -20.53 -6.14
C SER A 116 -4.79 -19.27 -6.95
N GLY A 117 -4.27 -18.24 -6.29
CA GLY A 117 -3.72 -17.08 -6.99
C GLY A 117 -2.39 -17.39 -7.65
N VAL A 118 -1.63 -18.37 -7.14
CA VAL A 118 -0.40 -18.87 -7.78
C VAL A 118 -0.70 -19.52 -9.13
N GLU A 119 -1.71 -20.38 -9.22
CA GLU A 119 -2.13 -20.98 -10.49
C GLU A 119 -2.72 -19.95 -11.46
N ALA A 120 -3.43 -18.95 -10.93
CA ALA A 120 -3.98 -17.86 -11.72
C ALA A 120 -2.91 -16.97 -12.40
N MET A 121 -1.64 -17.04 -11.98
CA MET A 121 -0.53 -16.29 -12.58
C MET A 121 -0.25 -16.67 -14.04
N THR A 122 -0.81 -17.77 -14.54
CA THR A 122 -0.85 -18.07 -15.99
C THR A 122 -1.50 -16.95 -16.81
N SER A 123 -2.35 -16.13 -16.20
CA SER A 123 -2.97 -14.96 -16.83
C SER A 123 -2.14 -13.67 -16.73
N ALA A 124 -1.10 -13.62 -15.88
CA ALA A 124 -0.31 -12.41 -15.64
C ALA A 124 0.39 -11.83 -16.89
N PRO A 125 0.81 -12.65 -17.89
CA PRO A 125 1.30 -12.11 -19.16
C PRO A 125 0.25 -11.34 -19.98
N ARG A 126 -1.04 -11.46 -19.66
CA ARG A 126 -2.15 -10.74 -20.32
C ARG A 126 -2.41 -9.35 -19.73
N VAL A 127 -1.79 -9.02 -18.61
CA VAL A 127 -1.80 -7.66 -18.05
C VAL A 127 -1.16 -6.72 -19.07
N SER A 128 -1.69 -5.50 -19.22
CA SER A 128 -1.20 -4.51 -20.19
C SER A 128 0.30 -4.27 -20.04
N GLU A 129 0.99 -4.02 -21.14
CA GLU A 129 2.44 -3.78 -21.15
C GLU A 129 2.87 -2.64 -20.23
N GLU A 130 2.09 -1.54 -20.18
CA GLU A 130 2.34 -0.40 -19.29
C GLU A 130 2.41 -0.82 -17.82
N LEU A 131 1.43 -1.60 -17.36
CA LEU A 131 1.42 -2.14 -15.99
C LEU A 131 2.54 -3.18 -15.77
N ARG A 132 2.85 -4.00 -16.79
CA ARG A 132 3.95 -4.98 -16.68
C ARG A 132 5.32 -4.32 -16.62
N ALA A 133 5.49 -3.13 -17.18
CA ALA A 133 6.71 -2.35 -17.02
C ALA A 133 6.78 -1.75 -15.63
N ALA A 134 5.69 -1.16 -15.13
CA ALA A 134 5.74 -0.42 -13.86
C ALA A 134 5.68 -1.28 -12.59
N TYR A 135 5.18 -2.53 -12.66
CA TYR A 135 4.91 -3.36 -11.47
C TYR A 135 5.44 -4.78 -11.57
N ASP A 136 5.87 -5.31 -10.41
CA ASP A 136 5.92 -6.76 -10.19
C ASP A 136 4.49 -7.29 -10.02
N ILE A 137 4.07 -8.27 -10.82
CA ILE A 137 2.74 -8.88 -10.68
C ILE A 137 2.83 -10.07 -9.73
N ILE A 138 2.02 -10.09 -8.67
CA ILE A 138 2.07 -11.11 -7.61
C ILE A 138 0.72 -11.82 -7.49
N GLY A 139 0.74 -13.15 -7.58
CA GLY A 139 -0.38 -14.02 -7.19
C GLY A 139 -0.04 -14.74 -5.89
N PHE A 140 -1.04 -14.96 -5.03
CA PHE A 140 -0.87 -15.64 -3.75
C PHE A 140 -2.04 -16.58 -3.48
N ASP A 141 -1.81 -17.61 -2.67
CA ASP A 141 -2.85 -18.56 -2.26
C ASP A 141 -3.45 -18.12 -0.91
N PRO A 142 -4.69 -17.60 -0.88
CA PRO A 142 -5.30 -17.17 0.38
C PRO A 142 -5.44 -18.34 1.36
N ARG A 143 -5.41 -18.02 2.66
CA ARG A 143 -5.73 -18.95 3.76
C ARG A 143 -7.15 -19.52 3.68
#